data_AF-A0A2D5UYB4-F1
#
_entry.id   AF-A0A2D5UYB4-F1
#
_cell.length_a   1.000
_cell.length_b   1.000
_cell.length_c   1.000
_cell.angle_alpha   90.00
_cell.angle_beta   90.00
_cell.angle_gamma   90.00
#
_symmetry.space_group_name_H-M   'P 1'
#
loop_
_entity.id
_entity.type
_entity.pdbx_description
1 polymer ?
#
loop_
_entity_poly.entity_id
_entity_poly.type
_entity_poly.pdbx_seq_one_letter_code
_entity_poly.pdbx_strand_id
1 'polypeptide(L)'
;MTKELGYVQEILTQAPETNPAALAGKLRWIIGNLKEYTTDFAMVRNKGRYYGRVLVDDYPGFIEPWLEHRKNGLVIMPSNEYNQEFSHPQVIRYDGRNKEEVRAGLVGALH
;
A
#
# COMPACT_ATOMS: atom_id res chain seq x y z
N MET A 1 -5.62 -0.80 14.70
CA MET A 1 -4.31 -1.47 14.49
C MET A 1 -3.20 -0.53 14.05
N THR A 2 -3.11 -0.05 12.80
CA THR A 2 -1.97 0.78 12.33
C THR A 2 -1.79 2.08 13.12
N LYS A 3 -2.90 2.81 13.36
CA LYS A 3 -2.90 4.02 14.20
C LYS A 3 -2.45 3.73 15.64
N GLU A 4 -2.88 2.62 16.23
CA GLU A 4 -2.47 2.19 17.59
C GLU A 4 -0.97 1.87 17.66
N LEU A 5 -0.40 1.33 16.57
CA LEU A 5 1.03 1.05 16.45
C LEU A 5 1.87 2.30 16.10
N GLY A 6 1.24 3.48 16.00
CA GLY A 6 1.94 4.74 15.75
C GLY A 6 2.31 4.99 14.28
N TYR A 7 1.77 4.22 13.34
CA TYR A 7 1.99 4.49 11.92
C TYR A 7 1.27 5.77 11.48
N VAL A 8 1.98 6.62 10.75
CA VAL A 8 1.37 7.64 9.89
C VAL A 8 0.88 6.96 8.63
N GLN A 9 -0.37 7.24 8.26
CA GLN A 9 -1.02 6.64 7.10
C GLN A 9 -1.11 7.64 5.97
N GLU A 10 -0.72 7.21 4.79
CA GLU A 10 -0.81 8.00 3.57
C GLU A 10 -1.37 7.14 2.44
N ILE A 11 -2.15 7.77 1.55
CA ILE A 11 -2.64 7.12 0.34
C ILE A 11 -1.64 7.29 -0.78
N LEU A 12 -1.08 6.18 -1.23
CA LEU A 12 -0.21 6.15 -2.40
C LEU A 12 -0.94 5.54 -3.60
N THR A 13 -1.29 6.37 -4.58
CA THR A 13 -1.98 5.90 -5.79
C THR A 13 -1.19 6.22 -7.06
N GLN A 14 -1.32 5.34 -8.06
CA GLN A 14 -0.61 5.51 -9.32
C GLN A 14 -1.29 6.59 -10.18
N ALA A 15 -0.53 7.58 -10.63
CA ALA A 15 -0.97 8.54 -11.63
C ALA A 15 -0.81 7.90 -13.02
N PRO A 16 -1.90 7.76 -13.80
CA PRO A 16 -1.83 7.08 -15.08
C PRO A 16 -1.01 7.90 -16.07
N GLU A 17 -0.33 7.22 -17.00
CA GLU A 17 0.55 7.90 -17.95
C GLU A 17 -0.23 8.73 -18.97
N THR A 18 -1.33 8.13 -19.42
CA THR A 18 -2.33 8.66 -20.34
C THR A 18 -3.66 8.76 -19.60
N ASN A 19 -4.57 9.63 -20.05
CA ASN A 19 -5.87 9.90 -19.42
C ASN A 19 -5.81 10.69 -18.09
N PRO A 20 -5.62 12.02 -18.16
CA PRO A 20 -5.70 12.92 -17.01
C PRO A 20 -7.04 12.87 -16.25
N ALA A 21 -8.14 12.47 -16.91
CA ALA A 21 -9.44 12.40 -16.26
C ALA A 21 -9.51 11.32 -15.17
N ALA A 22 -8.74 10.23 -15.32
CA ALA A 22 -8.63 9.19 -14.31
C ALA A 22 -7.96 9.72 -13.02
N LEU A 23 -6.97 10.63 -13.15
CA LEU A 23 -6.38 11.31 -12.00
C LEU A 23 -7.41 12.16 -11.25
N ALA A 24 -8.19 12.95 -11.99
CA ALA A 24 -9.26 13.77 -11.41
C ALA A 24 -10.34 12.90 -10.73
N GLY A 25 -10.64 11.74 -11.31
CA GLY A 25 -11.55 10.75 -10.70
C GLY A 25 -11.05 10.25 -9.35
N LYS A 26 -9.77 9.91 -9.24
CA LYS A 26 -9.15 9.49 -7.97
C LYS A 26 -9.21 10.59 -6.91
N LEU A 27 -8.89 11.83 -7.28
CA LEU A 27 -8.95 12.96 -6.37
C LEU A 27 -10.39 13.20 -5.87
N ARG A 28 -11.38 13.17 -6.77
CA ARG A 28 -12.80 13.28 -6.38
C ARG A 28 -13.21 12.17 -5.43
N TRP A 29 -12.76 10.93 -5.68
CA TRP A 29 -13.06 9.81 -4.81
C TRP A 29 -12.47 10.00 -3.42
N ILE A 30 -11.20 10.43 -3.31
CA ILE A 30 -10.52 10.73 -2.05
C ILE A 30 -11.31 11.78 -1.26
N ILE A 31 -11.60 12.93 -1.88
CA ILE A 31 -12.34 14.03 -1.24
C ILE A 31 -13.75 13.60 -0.79
N GLY A 32 -14.44 12.79 -1.60
CA GLY A 32 -15.82 12.41 -1.33
C GLY A 32 -15.99 11.28 -0.30
N ASN A 33 -15.00 10.40 -0.16
CA ASN A 33 -15.13 9.18 0.65
C ASN A 33 -14.31 9.23 1.94
N LEU A 34 -13.18 9.93 1.93
CA LEU A 34 -12.33 10.06 3.10
C LEU A 34 -12.74 11.32 3.84
N LYS A 35 -13.70 11.13 4.74
CA LYS A 35 -14.37 12.19 5.51
C LYS A 35 -13.43 12.98 6.42
N GLU A 36 -12.22 12.49 6.64
CA GLU A 36 -11.17 13.16 7.41
C GLU A 36 -10.12 13.71 6.43
N TYR A 37 -10.08 15.03 6.25
CA TYR A 37 -9.05 15.77 5.48
C TYR A 37 -7.62 15.63 6.05
N THR A 38 -7.39 14.65 6.93
CA THR A 38 -6.13 14.39 7.64
C THR A 38 -5.33 13.26 7.01
N THR A 39 -5.91 12.51 6.07
CA THR A 39 -5.17 11.46 5.36
C THR A 39 -4.44 12.10 4.20
N ASP A 40 -3.13 12.24 4.35
CA ASP A 40 -2.25 12.68 3.26
C ASP A 40 -2.36 11.71 2.08
N PHE A 41 -2.08 12.22 0.88
CA PHE A 41 -2.03 11.38 -0.31
C PHE A 41 -0.96 11.86 -1.29
N ALA A 42 -0.35 10.87 -1.96
CA ALA A 42 0.57 11.06 -3.07
C ALA A 42 0.05 10.34 -4.31
N MET A 43 0.01 11.08 -5.42
CA MET A 43 -0.28 10.53 -6.74
C MET A 43 1.02 10.48 -7.54
N VAL A 44 1.55 9.27 -7.75
CA VAL A 44 2.90 9.07 -8.31
C VAL A 44 2.87 8.20 -9.56
N ARG A 45 3.77 8.41 -10.51
CA ARG A 45 3.92 7.49 -11.65
C ARG A 45 4.62 6.18 -11.27
N ASN A 46 5.60 6.27 -10.36
CA ASN A 46 6.38 5.13 -9.90
C ASN A 46 6.33 5.08 -8.36
N LYS A 47 5.66 4.05 -7.83
CA LYS A 47 5.53 3.83 -6.38
C LYS A 47 6.84 3.45 -5.71
N GLY A 48 7.77 2.81 -6.41
CA GLY A 48 9.04 2.37 -5.83
C GLY A 48 9.94 3.51 -5.36
N ARG A 49 9.72 4.73 -5.88
CA ARG A 49 10.40 5.94 -5.37
C ARG A 49 9.82 6.48 -4.08
N TYR A 50 8.60 6.08 -3.72
CA TYR A 50 7.93 6.56 -2.52
C TYR A 50 8.52 5.90 -1.26
N TYR A 51 8.86 6.70 -0.26
CA TYR A 51 9.43 6.17 0.98
C TYR A 51 8.31 5.76 1.95
N GLY A 52 8.45 4.57 2.52
CA GLY A 52 7.55 4.02 3.53
C GLY A 52 8.18 2.76 4.11
N ARG A 53 7.83 2.43 5.36
CA ARG A 53 8.23 1.15 5.98
C ARG A 53 7.33 0.00 5.54
N VAL A 54 6.05 0.32 5.33
CA VAL A 54 5.01 -0.64 4.95
C VAL A 54 4.29 -0.13 3.70
N LEU A 55 4.08 -1.00 2.72
CA LEU A 55 3.22 -0.76 1.58
C LEU A 55 1.97 -1.65 1.67
N VAL A 56 0.81 -1.10 1.33
CA VAL A 56 -0.41 -1.88 1.13
C VAL A 56 -0.80 -1.74 -0.34
N ASP A 57 -0.65 -2.82 -1.10
CA ASP A 57 -0.92 -2.86 -2.54
C ASP A 57 -1.23 -4.30 -2.94
N ASP A 58 -2.17 -4.50 -3.86
CA ASP A 58 -2.63 -5.80 -4.33
C ASP A 58 -1.93 -6.26 -5.61
N TYR A 59 -1.25 -5.36 -6.33
CA TYR A 59 -0.67 -5.61 -7.64
C TYR A 59 0.83 -5.92 -7.59
N PRO A 60 1.27 -7.15 -7.94
CA PRO A 60 2.69 -7.54 -7.95
C PRO A 60 3.61 -6.57 -8.69
N GLY A 61 3.16 -6.04 -9.83
CA GLY A 61 3.95 -5.12 -10.66
C GLY A 61 4.23 -3.76 -10.00
N PHE A 62 3.57 -3.41 -8.89
CA PHE A 62 3.94 -2.27 -8.05
C PHE A 62 4.71 -2.67 -6.78
N ILE A 63 4.44 -3.87 -6.28
CA ILE A 63 5.08 -4.44 -5.09
C ILE A 63 6.57 -4.70 -5.35
N GLU A 64 6.91 -5.39 -6.43
CA GLU A 64 8.30 -5.78 -6.71
C GLU A 64 9.21 -4.56 -6.88
N PRO A 65 8.87 -3.54 -7.72
CA PRO A 65 9.71 -2.35 -7.83
C PRO A 65 9.83 -1.55 -6.52
N TRP A 66 8.85 -1.63 -5.64
CA TRP A 66 8.94 -1.00 -4.32
C TRP A 66 9.90 -1.74 -3.40
N LEU A 67 9.83 -3.07 -3.36
CA LEU A 67 10.75 -3.91 -2.58
C LEU A 67 12.19 -3.87 -3.11
N GLU A 68 12.40 -3.63 -4.41
CA GLU A 68 13.72 -3.35 -4.96
C GLU A 68 14.41 -2.18 -4.25
N HIS A 69 13.65 -1.13 -3.90
CA HIS A 69 14.14 0.05 -3.18
C HIS A 69 13.98 -0.03 -1.66
N ARG A 70 13.26 -1.03 -1.14
CA ARG A 70 12.95 -1.22 0.29
C ARG A 70 13.32 -2.63 0.73
N LYS A 71 14.62 -2.91 0.80
CA LYS A 71 15.18 -4.22 1.17
C LYS A 71 14.73 -4.74 2.54
N ASN A 72 14.30 -3.86 3.44
CA ASN A 72 13.73 -4.19 4.75
C ASN A 72 12.27 -3.74 4.89
N GLY A 73 11.60 -3.40 3.80
CA GLY A 73 10.19 -3.02 3.80
C GLY A 73 9.27 -4.22 4.03
N LEU A 74 8.05 -3.94 4.44
CA LEU A 74 6.98 -4.93 4.52
C LEU A 74 5.87 -4.58 3.53
N VAL A 75 5.29 -5.58 2.90
CA VAL A 75 4.08 -5.41 2.09
C VAL A 75 2.94 -6.22 2.68
N ILE A 76 1.80 -5.58 2.86
CA ILE A 76 0.54 -6.26 3.13
C ILE A 76 -0.25 -6.28 1.81
N MET A 77 -0.41 -7.45 1.22
CA MET A 77 -1.04 -7.61 -0.09
C MET A 77 -2.49 -8.09 0.07
N PRO A 78 -3.52 -7.25 -0.15
CA PRO A 78 -4.91 -7.71 -0.14
C PRO A 78 -5.12 -8.86 -1.13
N SER A 79 -5.81 -9.90 -0.67
CA SER A 79 -6.08 -11.09 -1.46
C SER A 79 -7.01 -10.78 -2.65
N ASN A 80 -6.55 -11.07 -3.86
CA ASN A 80 -7.35 -11.09 -5.08
C ASN A 80 -7.13 -12.40 -5.85
N GLU A 81 -7.97 -12.69 -6.84
CA GLU A 81 -7.84 -13.89 -7.69
C GLU A 81 -6.53 -13.90 -8.48
N TYR A 82 -6.15 -12.75 -9.04
CA TYR A 82 -4.98 -12.64 -9.90
C TYR A 82 -3.64 -12.70 -9.13
N ASN A 83 -3.65 -12.55 -7.80
CA ASN A 83 -2.43 -12.54 -6.97
C ASN A 83 -2.31 -13.76 -6.04
N GLN A 84 -3.08 -14.82 -6.30
CA GLN A 84 -3.08 -16.04 -5.47
C GLN A 84 -1.71 -16.74 -5.43
N GLU A 85 -1.04 -16.79 -6.58
CA GLU A 85 0.25 -17.48 -6.73
C GLU A 85 1.46 -16.58 -6.43
N PHE A 86 1.24 -15.31 -6.10
CA PHE A 86 2.34 -14.40 -5.80
C PHE A 86 2.89 -14.67 -4.40
N SER A 87 4.20 -14.85 -4.30
CA SER A 87 4.91 -15.12 -3.05
C SER A 87 6.21 -14.33 -2.98
N HIS A 88 6.46 -13.70 -1.84
CA HIS A 88 7.71 -12.99 -1.56
C HIS A 88 7.97 -12.98 -0.05
N PRO A 89 9.22 -13.14 0.43
CA PRO A 89 9.53 -13.19 1.87
C PRO A 89 9.08 -11.98 2.69
N GLN A 90 8.94 -10.83 2.03
CA GLN A 90 8.54 -9.56 2.62
C GLN A 90 7.06 -9.21 2.37
N VAL A 91 6.27 -10.14 1.86
CA VAL A 91 4.85 -9.92 1.53
C VAL A 91 3.98 -10.85 2.37
N ILE A 92 3.07 -10.25 3.14
CA ILE A 92 1.99 -10.95 3.84
C ILE A 92 0.73 -10.78 3.01
N ARG A 93 0.21 -11.87 2.45
CA ARG A 93 -1.08 -11.85 1.75
C ARG A 93 -2.21 -11.79 2.77
N TYR A 94 -3.00 -10.73 2.74
CA TYR A 94 -4.10 -10.50 3.69
C TYR A 94 -5.44 -10.92 3.10
N ASP A 95 -6.07 -11.93 3.70
CA ASP A 95 -7.35 -12.50 3.26
C ASP A 95 -8.53 -12.14 4.18
N GLY A 96 -8.32 -11.24 5.14
CA GLY A 96 -9.31 -10.88 6.15
C GLY A 96 -9.28 -11.73 7.42
N ARG A 97 -8.64 -12.92 7.38
CA ARG A 97 -8.63 -13.89 8.48
C ARG A 97 -7.30 -13.90 9.25
N ASN A 98 -6.19 -13.55 8.61
CA ASN A 98 -4.85 -13.56 9.20
C ASN A 98 -4.43 -12.23 9.86
N LYS A 99 -5.32 -11.60 10.65
CA LYS A 99 -5.04 -10.30 11.28
C LYS A 99 -3.84 -10.32 12.24
N GLU A 100 -3.64 -11.41 12.96
CA GLU A 100 -2.51 -11.53 13.90
C GLU A 100 -1.16 -11.61 13.18
N GLU A 101 -1.10 -12.29 12.03
CA GLU A 101 0.10 -12.33 11.18
C GLU A 101 0.44 -10.93 10.65
N VAL A 102 -0.58 -10.22 10.14
CA VAL A 102 -0.41 -8.82 9.71
C VAL A 102 0.07 -7.94 10.87
N ARG A 103 -0.53 -8.08 12.06
CA ARG A 103 -0.11 -7.32 13.24
C ARG A 103 1.34 -7.61 13.63
N ALA A 104 1.75 -8.87 13.64
CA ALA A 104 3.11 -9.28 13.93
C ALA A 104 4.11 -8.70 12.91
N GLY A 105 3.77 -8.76 11.62
CA GLY A 105 4.56 -8.13 10.55
C GLY A 105 4.70 -6.62 10.77
N LEU A 106 3.60 -5.93 11.05
CA LEU A 106 3.62 -4.49 11.34
C LEU A 106 4.50 -4.16 12.55
N VAL A 107 4.45 -4.93 13.63
CA VAL A 107 5.34 -4.73 14.79
C VAL A 107 6.81 -4.96 14.39
N GLY A 108 7.09 -6.01 13.62
CA GLY A 108 8.44 -6.30 13.13
C GLY A 108 9.02 -5.19 12.25
N ALA A 109 8.19 -4.54 11.43
CA ALA A 109 8.60 -3.45 10.54
C ALA A 109 8.84 -2.09 11.23
N LEU A 110 8.62 -1.99 12.55
CA LEU A 110 8.96 -0.79 13.34
C LEU A 110 10.44 -0.78 13.77
N HIS A 111 11.08 -1.94 13.86
CA HIS A 111 12.45 -2.14 14.34
C HIS A 111 13.43 -2.40 13.20
#